data_AF-A0A075H556-F1
#
_entry.id   AF-A0A075H556-F1
#
_cell.length_a   1.000
_cell.length_b   1.000
_cell.length_c   1.000
_cell.angle_alpha   90.00
_cell.angle_beta   90.00
_cell.angle_gamma   90.00
#
_symmetry.space_group_name_H-M   'P 1'
#
loop_
_entity.id
_entity.type
_entity.pdbx_description
1 polymer ?
#
loop_
_entity_poly.entity_id
_entity_poly.type
_entity_poly.pdbx_seq_one_letter_code
_entity_poly.pdbx_strand_id
1 'polypeptide(L)'
;MIPEQITTYDGDLVLTTSYEVPKSTKIPVLYEDILDLEPTVIRGLIIQKIGMIYYPNELLIGIDPGELIGLSIFYYGREIGHSLHTSAEGLVSYLVKIFAGLHTKKRVVKIGNGNMMLGKKIINMLNLKYCSDFEIEFVDETKTSVKTKNYNQRGKRDMLSAKYIARRDGPRHIILPLSRIG
;
A
#
# COMPACT_ATOMS: atom_id res chain seq x y z
N MET A 1 -24.25 -21.36 -1.58
CA MET A 1 -25.17 -20.39 -0.98
C MET A 1 -25.98 -19.79 -2.10
N ILE A 2 -27.30 -19.67 -1.98
CA ILE A 2 -28.13 -18.96 -2.96
C ILE A 2 -28.27 -17.48 -2.56
N PRO A 3 -28.52 -16.55 -3.50
CA PRO A 3 -28.58 -15.11 -3.23
C PRO A 3 -29.50 -14.72 -2.06
N GLU A 4 -30.62 -15.41 -1.89
CA GLU A 4 -31.60 -15.15 -0.83
C GLU A 4 -31.04 -15.43 0.58
N GLN A 5 -30.03 -16.30 0.68
CA GLN A 5 -29.38 -16.67 1.94
C GLN A 5 -28.32 -15.67 2.40
N ILE A 6 -27.98 -14.65 1.59
CA ILE A 6 -27.00 -13.62 1.95
C ILE A 6 -27.40 -12.90 3.24
N THR A 7 -28.70 -12.66 3.45
CA THR A 7 -29.19 -11.93 4.63
C THR A 7 -29.03 -12.70 5.94
N THR A 8 -28.89 -14.02 5.88
CA THR A 8 -28.73 -14.92 7.02
C THR A 8 -27.35 -15.56 7.09
N TYR A 9 -26.41 -15.10 6.25
CA TYR A 9 -25.03 -15.57 6.26
C TYR A 9 -24.32 -15.11 7.54
N ASP A 10 -23.58 -16.02 8.19
CA ASP A 10 -22.91 -15.77 9.48
C ASP A 10 -21.44 -15.34 9.32
N GLY A 11 -20.97 -15.10 8.08
CA GLY A 11 -19.61 -14.63 7.83
C GLY A 11 -19.50 -13.11 7.75
N ASP A 12 -18.27 -12.63 7.79
CA ASP A 12 -17.96 -11.19 7.89
C ASP A 12 -18.08 -10.43 6.55
N LEU A 13 -18.11 -11.14 5.42
CA LEU A 13 -18.01 -10.56 4.07
C LEU A 13 -18.58 -11.51 3.01
N VAL A 14 -19.28 -10.96 2.01
CA VAL A 14 -19.74 -11.69 0.83
C VAL A 14 -19.09 -11.12 -0.43
N LEU A 15 -18.66 -11.99 -1.34
CA LEU A 15 -18.27 -11.67 -2.71
C LEU A 15 -19.34 -12.25 -3.67
N THR A 16 -19.94 -11.41 -4.51
CA THR A 16 -21.08 -11.79 -5.37
C THR A 16 -21.22 -10.80 -6.53
N THR A 17 -22.16 -11.03 -7.45
CA THR A 17 -22.45 -10.05 -8.51
C THR A 17 -23.40 -8.96 -8.03
N SER A 18 -23.43 -7.81 -8.71
CA SER A 18 -24.38 -6.74 -8.38
C SER A 18 -25.85 -7.15 -8.58
N TYR A 19 -26.11 -8.15 -9.43
CA TYR A 19 -27.44 -8.68 -9.70
C TYR A 19 -27.97 -9.62 -8.60
N GLU A 20 -27.07 -10.20 -7.81
CA GLU A 20 -27.40 -11.18 -6.76
C GLU A 20 -27.57 -10.53 -5.38
N VAL A 21 -27.19 -9.27 -5.20
CA VAL A 21 -27.30 -8.61 -3.89
C VAL A 21 -28.75 -8.28 -3.54
N PRO A 22 -29.26 -8.73 -2.39
CA PRO A 22 -30.58 -8.32 -1.90
C PRO A 22 -30.67 -6.81 -1.71
N LYS A 23 -31.86 -6.23 -1.89
CA LYS A 23 -32.11 -4.78 -1.72
C LYS A 23 -31.64 -4.22 -0.37
N SER A 24 -31.60 -5.06 0.67
CA SER A 24 -30.99 -4.73 1.95
C SER A 24 -30.16 -5.91 2.45
N THR A 25 -28.91 -5.63 2.82
CA THR A 25 -28.04 -6.57 3.52
C THR A 25 -27.27 -5.82 4.60
N LYS A 26 -27.12 -6.46 5.76
CA LYS A 26 -26.30 -5.94 6.86
C LYS A 26 -24.83 -6.35 6.75
N ILE A 27 -24.56 -7.38 5.94
CA ILE A 27 -23.22 -7.94 5.76
C ILE A 27 -22.50 -7.11 4.70
N PRO A 28 -21.24 -6.70 4.93
CA PRO A 28 -20.43 -6.08 3.90
C PRO A 28 -20.38 -6.93 2.63
N VAL A 29 -20.56 -6.28 1.48
CA VAL A 29 -20.47 -6.93 0.16
C VAL A 29 -19.37 -6.31 -0.69
N LEU A 30 -18.64 -7.19 -1.37
CA LEU A 30 -17.77 -6.92 -2.50
C LEU A 30 -18.37 -7.50 -3.77
N TYR A 31 -18.13 -6.82 -4.89
CA TYR A 31 -18.61 -7.24 -6.19
C TYR A 31 -17.51 -7.92 -7.00
N GLU A 32 -17.87 -8.75 -7.97
CA GLU A 32 -16.92 -9.50 -8.81
C GLU A 32 -15.98 -8.61 -9.65
N ASP A 33 -16.39 -7.37 -9.94
CA ASP A 33 -15.60 -6.39 -10.69
C ASP A 33 -14.25 -6.07 -10.04
N ILE A 34 -14.12 -6.29 -8.72
CA ILE A 34 -12.85 -6.11 -8.04
C ILE A 34 -11.81 -7.16 -8.45
N LEU A 35 -12.21 -8.28 -9.05
CA LEU A 35 -11.30 -9.38 -9.38
C LEU A 35 -10.30 -9.02 -10.48
N ASP A 36 -10.57 -7.97 -11.26
CA ASP A 36 -9.65 -7.43 -12.26
C ASP A 36 -8.58 -6.49 -11.66
N LEU A 37 -8.69 -6.16 -10.37
CA LEU A 37 -7.77 -5.26 -9.68
C LEU A 37 -6.49 -5.99 -9.25
N GLU A 38 -5.45 -5.21 -8.94
CA GLU A 38 -4.23 -5.76 -8.35
C GLU A 38 -4.54 -6.52 -7.03
N PRO A 39 -3.96 -7.70 -6.79
CA PRO A 39 -4.25 -8.50 -5.59
C PRO A 39 -4.10 -7.74 -4.26
N THR A 40 -3.14 -6.81 -4.19
CA THR A 40 -2.94 -5.94 -3.02
C THR A 40 -4.07 -4.92 -2.86
N VAL A 41 -4.66 -4.42 -3.95
CA VAL A 41 -5.86 -3.58 -3.91
C VAL A 41 -7.04 -4.39 -3.40
N ILE A 42 -7.28 -5.59 -3.95
CA ILE A 42 -8.35 -6.49 -3.51
C ILE A 42 -8.26 -6.74 -2.01
N ARG A 43 -7.05 -7.04 -1.50
CA ARG A 43 -6.81 -7.23 -0.07
C ARG A 43 -7.09 -5.97 0.75
N GLY A 44 -6.74 -4.79 0.23
CA GLY A 44 -7.09 -3.52 0.86
C GLY A 44 -8.59 -3.27 0.93
N LEU A 45 -9.33 -3.58 -0.13
CA LEU A 45 -10.80 -3.46 -0.18
C LEU A 45 -11.49 -4.40 0.81
N ILE A 46 -11.00 -5.64 0.94
CA ILE A 46 -11.46 -6.61 1.95
C ILE A 46 -11.30 -6.02 3.36
N ILE A 47 -10.11 -5.50 3.69
CA ILE A 47 -9.83 -4.90 5.00
C ILE A 47 -10.73 -3.70 5.29
N GLN A 48 -10.97 -2.86 4.28
CA GLN A 48 -11.86 -1.71 4.39
C GLN A 48 -13.31 -2.14 4.67
N LYS A 49 -13.80 -3.18 3.99
CA LYS A 49 -15.18 -3.68 4.13
C LYS A 49 -15.44 -4.36 5.47
N ILE A 50 -14.46 -5.09 6.00
CA ILE A 50 -14.57 -5.78 7.31
C ILE A 50 -14.55 -4.78 8.49
N GLY A 51 -14.41 -3.47 8.22
CA GLY A 51 -14.69 -2.45 9.24
C GLY A 51 -13.59 -2.36 10.29
N MET A 52 -12.34 -2.15 9.86
CA MET A 52 -11.23 -1.76 10.73
C MET A 52 -11.38 -0.30 11.24
N ILE A 53 -12.53 0.03 11.83
CA ILE A 53 -12.95 1.38 12.25
C ILE A 53 -12.03 2.02 13.30
N TYR A 54 -11.26 1.21 14.04
CA TYR A 54 -10.30 1.67 15.03
C TYR A 54 -8.97 2.11 14.45
N TYR A 55 -8.71 1.83 13.17
CA TYR A 55 -7.48 2.20 12.49
C TYR A 55 -7.71 3.41 11.57
N PRO A 56 -6.71 4.32 11.47
CA PRO A 56 -6.81 5.44 10.55
C PRO A 56 -7.06 4.96 9.13
N ASN A 57 -7.93 5.66 8.40
CA ASN A 57 -8.04 5.52 6.95
C ASN A 57 -6.79 6.16 6.31
N GLU A 58 -5.68 5.44 6.40
CA GLU A 58 -4.35 5.81 5.93
C GLU A 58 -3.76 4.68 5.10
N LEU A 59 -3.16 5.04 3.96
CA LEU A 59 -2.31 4.20 3.15
C LEU A 59 -0.86 4.59 3.40
N LEU A 60 -0.10 3.67 3.97
CA LEU A 60 1.27 3.89 4.38
C LEU A 60 2.18 2.95 3.60
N ILE A 61 3.16 3.52 2.90
CA ILE A 61 4.09 2.78 2.04
C ILE A 61 5.50 2.96 2.58
N GLY A 62 6.23 1.85 2.75
CA GLY A 62 7.66 1.85 3.04
C GLY A 62 8.46 1.37 1.84
N ILE A 63 9.51 2.10 1.49
CA ILE A 63 10.40 1.82 0.36
C ILE A 63 11.85 1.80 0.85
N ASP A 64 12.54 0.70 0.58
CA ASP A 64 13.99 0.57 0.78
C ASP A 64 14.71 0.68 -0.58
N PRO A 65 15.38 1.82 -0.88
CA PRO A 65 16.02 2.05 -2.18
C PRO A 65 17.36 1.32 -2.36
N GLY A 66 17.40 0.00 -2.13
CA GLY A 66 18.58 -0.85 -2.35
C GLY A 66 18.82 -1.24 -3.82
N GLU A 67 19.75 -2.19 -4.06
CA GLU A 67 19.95 -2.82 -5.39
C GLU A 67 18.67 -3.51 -5.89
N LEU A 68 17.97 -4.19 -4.99
CA LEU A 68 16.57 -4.54 -5.13
C LEU A 68 15.77 -3.58 -4.27
N ILE A 69 14.77 -2.97 -4.85
CA ILE A 69 13.95 -1.98 -4.17
C ILE A 69 12.90 -2.73 -3.35
N GLY A 70 13.02 -2.66 -2.03
CA GLY A 70 12.07 -3.25 -1.10
C GLY A 70 10.81 -2.40 -1.00
N LEU A 71 9.63 -3.04 -1.02
CA LEU A 71 8.34 -2.39 -0.84
C LEU A 71 7.52 -3.09 0.25
N SER A 72 6.88 -2.29 1.11
CA SER A 72 5.84 -2.75 2.04
C SER A 72 4.68 -1.75 2.04
N ILE A 73 3.44 -2.27 2.03
CA ILE A 73 2.22 -1.48 1.89
C ILE A 73 1.29 -1.82 3.06
N PHE A 74 0.90 -0.79 3.79
CA PHE A 74 -0.01 -0.85 4.94
C PHE A 74 -1.28 -0.07 4.66
N TYR A 75 -2.43 -0.65 5.01
CA TYR A 75 -3.73 -0.01 4.89
C TYR A 75 -4.58 -0.36 6.12
N TYR A 76 -5.23 0.64 6.72
CA TYR A 76 -5.89 0.50 8.04
C TYR A 76 -4.98 -0.19 9.08
N GLY A 77 -3.71 0.22 9.14
CA GLY A 77 -2.72 -0.31 10.09
C GLY A 77 -2.24 -1.76 9.83
N ARG A 78 -2.74 -2.43 8.79
CA ARG A 78 -2.37 -3.82 8.45
C ARG A 78 -1.56 -3.88 7.16
N GLU A 79 -0.58 -4.78 7.11
CA GLU A 79 0.21 -5.02 5.90
C GLU A 79 -0.64 -5.75 4.86
N ILE A 80 -0.90 -5.10 3.72
CA ILE A 80 -1.67 -5.65 2.60
C ILE A 80 -0.79 -6.16 1.47
N GLY A 81 0.47 -5.74 1.42
CA GLY A 81 1.39 -6.20 0.38
C GLY A 81 2.84 -5.92 0.73
N HIS A 82 3.72 -6.69 0.10
CA HIS A 82 5.14 -6.44 0.03
C HIS A 82 5.67 -7.02 -1.28
N SER A 83 6.78 -6.48 -1.77
CA SER A 83 7.41 -6.95 -3.00
C SER A 83 8.85 -6.47 -3.08
N LEU A 84 9.58 -7.01 -4.07
CA LEU A 84 10.88 -6.53 -4.49
C LEU A 84 10.77 -6.07 -5.93
N HIS A 85 11.36 -4.92 -6.26
CA HIS A 85 11.39 -4.39 -7.61
C HIS A 85 12.83 -4.18 -8.07
N THR A 86 13.11 -4.53 -9.32
CA THR A 86 14.44 -4.33 -9.94
C THR A 86 14.60 -2.93 -10.54
N SER A 87 13.52 -2.17 -10.67
CA SER A 87 13.53 -0.83 -11.27
C SER A 87 12.55 0.12 -10.60
N ALA A 88 12.89 1.41 -10.60
CA ALA A 88 12.03 2.49 -10.11
C ALA A 88 10.76 2.62 -10.96
N GLU A 89 10.88 2.41 -12.28
CA GLU A 89 9.79 2.45 -13.25
C GLU A 89 8.72 1.40 -12.93
N GLY A 90 9.14 0.16 -12.66
CA GLY A 90 8.24 -0.94 -12.30
C GLY A 90 7.57 -0.72 -10.95
N LEU A 91 8.32 -0.25 -9.95
CA LEU A 91 7.77 0.13 -8.64
C LEU A 91 6.70 1.22 -8.78
N VAL A 92 7.01 2.31 -9.46
CA VAL A 92 6.07 3.44 -9.59
C VAL A 92 4.81 3.03 -10.34
N SER A 93 4.93 2.23 -11.41
CA SER A 93 3.77 1.69 -12.14
C SER A 93 2.86 0.88 -11.21
N TYR A 94 3.45 0.03 -10.37
CA TYR A 94 2.70 -0.75 -9.38
C TYR A 94 2.03 0.16 -8.33
N LEU A 95 2.74 1.14 -7.77
CA LEU A 95 2.19 2.08 -6.79
C LEU A 95 1.01 2.89 -7.34
N VAL A 96 1.05 3.31 -8.61
CA VAL A 96 -0.07 4.02 -9.26
C VAL A 96 -1.34 3.17 -9.27
N LYS A 97 -1.23 1.86 -9.55
CA LYS A 97 -2.38 0.95 -9.49
C LYS A 97 -2.95 0.84 -8.07
N ILE A 98 -2.07 0.75 -7.06
CA ILE A 98 -2.49 0.72 -5.65
C ILE A 98 -3.21 2.02 -5.27
N PHE A 99 -2.66 3.17 -5.66
CA PHE A 99 -3.25 4.48 -5.38
C PHE A 99 -4.58 4.73 -6.08
N ALA A 100 -4.73 4.23 -7.31
CA ALA A 100 -5.99 4.31 -8.04
C ALA A 100 -7.06 3.39 -7.42
N GLY A 101 -6.67 2.22 -6.93
CA GLY A 101 -7.59 1.22 -6.38
C GLY A 101 -8.01 1.44 -4.92
N LEU A 102 -7.24 2.20 -4.13
CA LEU A 102 -7.50 2.40 -2.69
C LEU A 102 -7.80 3.86 -2.34
N HIS A 103 -9.02 4.09 -1.85
CA HIS A 103 -9.48 5.39 -1.39
C HIS A 103 -9.13 5.62 0.08
N THR A 104 -8.27 6.58 0.34
CA THR A 104 -7.81 6.90 1.69
C THR A 104 -7.91 8.39 1.98
N LYS A 105 -8.05 8.76 3.26
CA LYS A 105 -7.97 10.16 3.71
C LYS A 105 -6.53 10.66 3.72
N LYS A 106 -5.56 9.74 3.86
CA LYS A 106 -4.14 10.07 3.97
C LYS A 106 -3.28 9.06 3.23
N ARG A 107 -2.31 9.55 2.45
CA ARG A 107 -1.27 8.74 1.79
C ARG A 107 0.09 9.19 2.29
N VAL A 108 0.90 8.26 2.77
CA VAL A 108 2.26 8.53 3.23
C VAL A 108 3.23 7.57 2.57
N VAL A 109 4.23 8.10 1.87
CA VAL A 109 5.31 7.35 1.24
C VAL A 109 6.59 7.60 2.03
N LYS A 110 7.07 6.57 2.72
CA LYS A 110 8.30 6.60 3.50
C LYS A 110 9.43 5.93 2.72
N ILE A 111 10.56 6.63 2.57
CA ILE A 111 11.73 6.16 1.83
C ILE A 111 12.94 6.17 2.75
N GLY A 112 13.64 5.04 2.82
CA GLY A 112 14.90 4.97 3.54
C GLY A 112 16.00 5.83 2.90
N ASN A 113 16.86 6.43 3.71
CA ASN A 113 17.92 7.35 3.26
C ASN A 113 19.22 6.66 2.79
N GLY A 114 19.27 5.32 2.73
CA GLY A 114 20.47 4.55 2.36
C GLY A 114 20.94 4.80 0.92
N ASN A 115 20.02 5.11 0.01
CA ASN A 115 20.30 5.55 -1.35
C ASN A 115 19.38 6.71 -1.76
N MET A 116 19.74 7.91 -1.33
CA MET A 116 18.95 9.12 -1.61
C MET A 116 18.81 9.43 -3.10
N MET A 117 19.76 9.04 -3.95
CA MET A 117 19.67 9.26 -5.40
C MET A 117 18.50 8.49 -5.98
N LEU A 118 18.41 7.20 -5.68
CA LEU A 118 17.31 6.35 -6.13
C LEU A 118 15.98 6.74 -5.46
N GLY A 119 16.01 7.08 -4.17
CA GLY A 119 14.84 7.59 -3.46
C GLY A 119 14.23 8.83 -4.12
N LYS A 120 15.05 9.84 -4.44
CA LYS A 120 14.60 11.05 -5.16
C LYS A 120 14.08 10.72 -6.56
N LYS A 121 14.72 9.79 -7.28
CA LYS A 121 14.24 9.33 -8.60
C LYS A 121 12.83 8.75 -8.52
N ILE A 122 12.58 7.85 -7.56
CA ILE A 122 11.27 7.23 -7.35
C ILE A 122 10.21 8.30 -7.08
N ILE A 123 10.50 9.27 -6.22
CA ILE A 123 9.56 10.35 -5.88
C ILE A 123 9.23 11.23 -7.07
N ASN A 124 10.25 11.66 -7.82
CA ASN A 124 10.03 12.49 -9.00
C ASN A 124 9.13 11.77 -10.01
N MET A 125 9.39 10.48 -10.26
CA MET A 125 8.58 9.67 -11.17
C MET A 125 7.15 9.46 -10.66
N LEU A 126 6.99 9.25 -9.35
CA LEU A 126 5.68 9.09 -8.74
C LEU A 126 4.87 10.40 -8.82
N ASN A 127 5.48 11.54 -8.53
CA ASN A 127 4.85 12.86 -8.64
C ASN A 127 4.45 13.20 -10.09
N LEU A 128 5.22 12.75 -11.08
CA LEU A 128 4.90 12.92 -12.50
C LEU A 128 3.75 12.01 -12.97
N LYS A 129 3.65 10.79 -12.43
CA LYS A 129 2.67 9.79 -12.87
C LYS A 129 1.38 9.77 -12.06
N TYR A 130 1.38 10.32 -10.85
CA TYR A 130 0.23 10.30 -9.96
C TYR A 130 -0.24 11.73 -9.66
N CYS A 131 -1.47 12.05 -10.09
CA CYS A 131 -2.02 13.41 -10.05
C CYS A 131 -2.78 13.74 -8.76
N SER A 132 -2.45 13.13 -7.62
CA SER A 132 -3.08 13.43 -6.33
C SER A 132 -2.04 13.58 -5.23
N ASP A 133 -2.47 14.15 -4.11
CA ASP A 133 -1.63 14.45 -2.96
C ASP A 133 -1.19 13.21 -2.19
N PHE A 134 0.07 13.26 -1.74
CA PHE A 134 0.67 12.29 -0.83
C PHE A 134 1.80 12.94 -0.01
N GLU A 135 1.98 12.50 1.22
CA GLU A 135 3.09 12.93 2.07
C GLU A 135 4.32 12.08 1.82
N ILE A 136 5.50 12.68 1.97
CA ILE A 136 6.78 11.97 1.87
C ILE A 136 7.57 12.12 3.15
N GLU A 137 8.18 11.02 3.57
CA GLU A 137 9.06 10.98 4.73
C GLU A 137 10.36 10.29 4.32
N PHE A 138 11.50 10.98 4.44
CA PHE A 138 12.80 10.32 4.36
C PHE A 138 13.18 9.82 5.75
N VAL A 139 13.40 8.52 5.88
CA VAL A 139 13.65 7.85 7.15
C VAL A 139 15.13 7.51 7.27
N ASP A 140 15.71 7.78 8.44
CA ASP A 140 17.11 7.46 8.72
C ASP A 140 17.32 5.95 8.96
N GLU A 141 18.13 5.34 8.09
CA GLU A 141 18.55 3.94 8.14
C GLU A 141 19.80 3.73 9.00
N THR A 142 20.55 4.74 9.43
CA THR A 142 21.86 4.56 10.09
C THR A 142 21.81 3.74 11.40
N LYS A 143 20.62 3.64 12.03
CA LYS A 143 20.37 2.78 13.21
C LYS A 143 19.92 1.34 12.85
N THR A 144 19.99 0.90 11.61
CA THR A 144 19.67 -0.49 11.19
C THR A 144 20.93 -1.36 11.15
N SER A 145 21.62 -1.44 12.29
CA SER A 145 22.76 -2.35 12.49
C SER A 145 22.30 -3.75 12.93
N VAL A 146 21.44 -4.41 12.15
CA VAL A 146 21.38 -5.88 12.15
C VAL A 146 21.75 -6.35 10.74
N LYS A 147 22.97 -6.01 10.34
CA LYS A 147 23.63 -6.59 9.17
C LYS A 147 24.12 -8.00 9.53
N THR A 148 23.21 -8.95 9.71
CA THR A 148 23.61 -10.38 9.72
C THR A 148 24.14 -10.72 8.32
N LYS A 149 25.43 -11.03 8.24
CA LYS A 149 26.24 -11.27 7.03
C LYS A 149 25.86 -12.57 6.28
N ASN A 150 24.58 -12.90 6.14
CA ASN A 150 24.16 -14.10 5.41
C ASN A 150 23.66 -13.72 4.01
N TYR A 151 24.53 -13.92 3.01
CA TYR A 151 24.26 -13.63 1.59
C TYR A 151 22.97 -14.29 1.06
N ASN A 152 22.60 -15.47 1.60
CA ASN A 152 21.45 -16.26 1.15
C ASN A 152 20.07 -15.74 1.63
N GLN A 153 20.01 -14.62 2.35
CA GLN A 153 18.75 -14.04 2.86
C GLN A 153 18.47 -12.61 2.34
N ARG A 154 19.21 -12.15 1.33
CA ARG A 154 19.17 -10.75 0.85
C ARG A 154 17.76 -10.27 0.49
N GLY A 155 16.99 -11.04 -0.27
CA GLY A 155 15.61 -10.66 -0.62
C GLY A 155 14.69 -10.54 0.59
N LYS A 156 14.76 -11.48 1.56
CA LYS A 156 13.98 -11.40 2.80
C LYS A 156 14.35 -10.17 3.63
N ARG A 157 15.63 -9.79 3.63
CA ARG A 157 16.13 -8.61 4.34
C ARG A 157 15.58 -7.32 3.75
N ASP A 158 15.62 -7.17 2.43
CA ASP A 158 15.20 -5.95 1.76
C ASP A 158 13.67 -5.74 1.94
N MET A 159 12.89 -6.84 2.01
CA MET A 159 11.46 -6.79 2.40
C MET A 159 11.24 -6.39 3.87
N LEU A 160 12.02 -6.97 4.80
CA LEU A 160 11.95 -6.62 6.22
C LEU A 160 12.34 -5.15 6.46
N SER A 161 13.34 -4.66 5.74
CA SER A 161 13.81 -3.28 5.79
C SER A 161 12.70 -2.31 5.37
N ALA A 162 12.04 -2.56 4.24
CA ALA A 162 10.90 -1.77 3.78
C ALA A 162 9.75 -1.72 4.82
N LYS A 163 9.50 -2.84 5.51
CA LYS A 163 8.53 -2.92 6.60
C LYS A 163 8.93 -2.08 7.83
N TYR A 164 10.21 -2.07 8.19
CA TYR A 164 10.73 -1.21 9.26
C TYR A 164 10.64 0.27 8.88
N ILE A 165 10.98 0.62 7.64
CA ILE A 165 10.88 1.97 7.11
C ILE A 165 9.44 2.49 7.20
N ALA A 166 8.45 1.70 6.78
CA ALA A 166 7.04 2.09 6.88
C ALA A 166 6.64 2.48 8.32
N ARG A 167 7.12 1.74 9.33
CA ARG A 167 6.71 1.91 10.73
C ARG A 167 7.51 2.94 11.53
N ARG A 168 8.61 3.46 10.98
CA ARG A 168 9.43 4.46 11.67
C ARG A 168 8.86 5.86 11.46
N ASP A 169 8.96 6.69 12.48
CA ASP A 169 8.65 8.11 12.39
C ASP A 169 9.94 8.93 12.22
N GLY A 170 9.83 9.96 11.38
CA GLY A 170 10.84 10.95 11.06
C GLY A 170 10.18 12.26 10.58
N PRO A 171 10.97 13.29 10.28
CA PRO A 171 10.44 14.56 9.78
C PRO A 171 9.74 14.38 8.43
N ARG A 172 8.50 14.88 8.35
CA ARG A 172 7.61 14.75 7.18
C ARG A 172 7.66 15.99 6.31
N HIS A 173 7.66 15.76 5.00
CA HIS A 173 7.52 16.80 3.99
C HIS A 173 6.31 16.49 3.10
N ILE A 174 5.37 17.43 3.02
CA ILE A 174 4.19 17.28 2.17
C ILE A 174 4.62 17.49 0.72
N ILE A 175 4.28 16.56 -0.17
CA ILE A 175 4.38 16.77 -1.61
C ILE A 175 2.99 17.01 -2.16
N LEU A 176 2.79 18.22 -2.68
CA LEU A 176 1.59 18.56 -3.40
C LEU A 176 1.72 18.09 -4.86
N PRO A 177 0.63 17.65 -5.50
CA PRO A 177 0.65 17.28 -6.90
C PRO A 177 1.02 18.52 -7.74
N LEU A 178 1.77 18.31 -8.83
CA LEU A 178 2.23 19.40 -9.71
C LEU A 178 1.09 20.34 -10.15
N SER A 179 -0.11 19.80 -10.37
CA SER A 179 -1.32 20.54 -10.72
C SER A 179 -1.84 21.54 -9.67
N ARG A 180 -1.33 21.50 -8.44
CA ARG A 180 -1.67 22.44 -7.35
C ARG A 180 -0.60 23.48 -7.06
N ILE A 181 0.57 23.36 -7.68
CA ILE A 181 1.75 24.19 -7.43
C ILE A 181 2.18 25.01 -8.64
N GLY A 182 1.54 24.83 -9.82
CA GLY A 182 1.76 25.60 -11.03
C GLY A 182 0.77 25.25 -12.14
#